data_AF-A0A0Q6UVH7-F1
#
_entry.id   AF-A0A0Q6UVH7-F1
#
_cell.length_a   1.000
_cell.length_b   1.000
_cell.length_c   1.000
_cell.angle_alpha   90.00
_cell.angle_beta   90.00
_cell.angle_gamma   90.00
#
_symmetry.space_group_name_H-M   'P 1'
#
loop_
_entity.id
_entity.type
_entity.pdbx_description
1 polymer ?
#
loop_
_entity_poly.entity_id
_entity_poly.type
_entity_poly.pdbx_seq_one_letter_code
_entity_poly.pdbx_strand_id
1 'polypeptide(L)' 'MNDNTNTLSSGTVATLVVDTEPYLSCDDCFERLDQFVDARVADPSHTDLEMTTHLAGCGVCAEEASALEELVRIHAAHGS' A
#
# COMPACT_ATOMS: atom_id res chain seq x y z
N MET A 1 -21.35 -30.90 -3.40
CA MET A 1 -21.00 -29.47 -3.39
C MET A 1 -20.30 -29.19 -2.07
N ASN A 2 -19.06 -28.68 -2.07
CA ASN A 2 -18.38 -28.32 -0.83
C ASN A 2 -18.92 -26.99 -0.31
N ASP A 3 -19.47 -26.99 0.90
CA ASP A 3 -19.87 -25.79 1.62
C ASP A 3 -18.63 -25.01 2.08
N ASN A 4 -18.18 -24.10 1.22
CA ASN A 4 -17.05 -23.22 1.46
C ASN A 4 -17.51 -21.96 2.22
N THR A 5 -18.01 -22.15 3.44
CA THR A 5 -18.43 -21.05 4.31
C THR A 5 -17.24 -20.44 5.04
N ASN A 6 -16.22 -20.02 4.27
CA ASN A 6 -15.16 -19.17 4.81
C ASN A 6 -15.73 -17.77 4.98
N THR A 7 -16.32 -17.50 6.14
CA THR A 7 -16.86 -16.18 6.49
C THR A 7 -15.72 -15.16 6.50
N LEU A 8 -15.75 -14.23 5.55
CA LEU A 8 -14.78 -13.13 5.49
C LEU A 8 -14.84 -12.29 6.77
N SER A 9 -13.67 -11.89 7.27
CA SER A 9 -13.61 -10.96 8.41
C SER A 9 -14.19 -9.60 8.00
N SER A 10 -14.79 -8.88 8.96
CA SER A 10 -15.30 -7.53 8.69
C SER A 10 -14.22 -6.56 8.20
N GLY A 11 -12.96 -6.73 8.64
CA GLY A 11 -11.83 -5.95 8.15
C GLY A 11 -11.54 -6.22 6.67
N THR A 12 -11.54 -7.49 6.27
CA THR A 12 -11.37 -7.89 4.85
C THR A 12 -12.51 -7.36 3.98
N VAL A 13 -13.74 -7.42 4.47
CA VAL A 13 -14.90 -6.86 3.74
C VAL A 13 -14.76 -5.35 3.60
N ALA A 14 -14.30 -4.64 4.64
CA ALA A 14 -14.10 -3.19 4.59
C ALA A 14 -13.07 -2.77 3.53
N THR A 15 -11.95 -3.50 3.40
CA THR A 15 -10.96 -3.24 2.35
C THR A 15 -11.53 -3.41 0.93
N LEU A 16 -12.44 -4.38 0.74
CA LEU A 16 -13.06 -4.65 -0.57
C LEU A 16 -14.10 -3.59 -0.99
N VAL A 17 -14.61 -2.81 -0.05
CA VAL A 17 -15.62 -1.76 -0.29
C VAL A 17 -15.10 -0.36 0.00
N VAL A 18 -13.78 -0.21 0.14
CA VAL A 18 -13.18 1.09 0.38
C VAL A 18 -13.46 2.01 -0.80
N ASP A 19 -13.79 3.26 -0.49
CA ASP A 19 -13.88 4.30 -1.49
C ASP A 19 -12.47 4.61 -1.98
N THR A 20 -12.22 4.37 -3.27
CA THR A 20 -10.90 4.56 -3.86
C THR A 20 -10.74 5.93 -4.53
N GLU A 21 -11.57 6.92 -4.15
CA GLU A 21 -11.40 8.29 -4.64
C GLU A 21 -10.48 9.11 -3.71
N PRO A 22 -9.51 9.87 -4.25
CA PRO A 22 -9.19 10.03 -5.68
C PRO A 22 -8.53 8.77 -6.27
N TYR A 23 -8.98 8.41 -7.48
CA TYR A 23 -8.58 7.18 -8.14
C TYR A 23 -7.13 7.23 -8.64
N LEU A 24 -6.38 6.18 -8.29
CA LEU A 24 -5.07 5.85 -8.84
C LEU A 24 -5.11 4.42 -9.36
N SER A 25 -4.64 4.18 -10.58
CA SER A 25 -4.58 2.82 -11.13
C SER A 25 -3.42 2.03 -10.53
N CYS A 26 -3.46 0.69 -10.63
CA CYS A 26 -2.34 -0.14 -10.18
C CYS A 26 -1.06 0.11 -10.99
N ASP A 27 -1.16 0.41 -12.28
CA ASP A 27 0.00 0.76 -13.13
C ASP A 27 0.62 2.09 -12.67
N ASP A 28 -0.19 3.13 -12.52
CA ASP A 28 0.31 4.44 -12.05
C ASP A 28 0.89 4.34 -10.62
N CYS A 29 0.29 3.50 -9.76
CA CYS A 29 0.82 3.19 -8.45
C CYS A 29 2.22 2.58 -8.56
N PHE A 30 2.40 1.57 -9.43
CA PHE A 30 3.67 0.89 -9.61
C PHE A 30 4.77 1.84 -10.12
N GLU A 31 4.45 2.74 -11.05
CA GLU A 31 5.39 3.75 -11.55
C GLU A 31 5.83 4.77 -10.50
N ARG A 32 4.99 5.02 -9.48
CA ARG A 32 5.21 6.02 -8.44
C ARG A 32 5.70 5.42 -7.11
N LEU A 33 5.64 4.10 -6.94
CA LEU A 33 5.74 3.45 -5.62
C LEU A 33 7.10 3.69 -4.94
N ASP A 34 8.20 3.54 -5.66
CA ASP A 34 9.54 3.77 -5.13
C ASP A 34 9.71 5.21 -4.62
N GLN A 35 9.27 6.19 -5.42
CA GLN A 35 9.37 7.61 -5.06
C GLN A 35 8.53 7.95 -3.83
N PHE A 36 7.33 7.37 -3.74
CA PHE A 36 6.46 7.52 -2.59
C PHE A 36 7.10 6.95 -1.31
N VAL A 37 7.66 5.74 -1.39
CA VAL A 37 8.33 5.09 -0.25
C VAL A 37 9.56 5.87 0.19
N ASP A 38 10.42 6.28 -0.73
CA ASP A 38 11.61 7.09 -0.43
C ASP A 38 11.22 8.40 0.25
N ALA A 39 10.22 9.11 -0.29
CA ALA A 39 9.71 10.35 0.29
C ALA A 39 9.15 10.14 1.70
N ARG A 40 8.42 9.03 1.93
CA ARG A 40 7.81 8.70 3.21
C ARG A 40 8.80 8.25 4.28
N VAL A 41 9.87 7.55 3.89
CA VAL A 41 10.97 7.22 4.81
C VAL A 41 11.77 8.47 5.18
N ALA A 42 12.01 9.36 4.22
CA ALA A 42 12.71 10.62 4.46
C ALA A 42 11.89 11.62 5.31
N ASP A 43 10.59 11.69 5.05
CA ASP A 43 9.64 12.55 5.76
C ASP A 43 8.36 11.75 6.11
N PRO A 44 8.21 11.30 7.37
CA PRO A 44 7.00 10.61 7.83
C PRO A 44 5.70 11.42 7.68
N SER A 45 5.80 12.74 7.52
CA SER A 45 4.66 13.63 7.27
C SER A 45 4.31 13.81 5.79
N HIS A 46 5.11 13.21 4.89
CA HIS A 46 4.80 13.18 3.46
C HIS A 46 3.41 12.60 3.23
N THR A 47 2.61 13.32 2.45
CA THR A 47 1.22 12.99 2.19
C THR A 47 0.99 12.92 0.69
N ASP A 48 0.49 11.78 0.23
CA ASP A 48 -0.01 11.55 -1.13
C ASP A 48 -1.37 10.86 -1.01
N LEU A 49 -2.45 11.64 -1.20
CA LEU A 49 -3.81 11.17 -0.95
C LEU A 49 -4.21 10.06 -1.92
N GLU A 50 -3.83 10.17 -3.20
CA GLU A 50 -4.12 9.15 -4.22
C GLU A 50 -3.44 7.82 -3.88
N MET A 51 -2.14 7.87 -3.54
CA MET A 51 -1.38 6.69 -3.19
C MET A 51 -1.91 6.05 -1.91
N THR A 52 -2.14 6.84 -0.86
CA THR A 52 -2.64 6.31 0.42
C THR A 52 -4.03 5.70 0.30
N THR A 53 -4.93 6.30 -0.49
CA THR A 53 -6.24 5.74 -0.80
C THR A 53 -6.11 4.42 -1.58
N HIS A 54 -5.24 4.36 -2.59
CA HIS A 54 -5.02 3.14 -3.36
C HIS A 54 -4.48 1.99 -2.50
N LEU A 55 -3.45 2.25 -1.68
CA LEU A 55 -2.86 1.25 -0.79
C LEU A 55 -3.85 0.76 0.28
N ALA A 56 -4.83 1.57 0.65
CA ALA A 56 -5.91 1.13 1.54
C ALA A 56 -6.90 0.16 0.86
N GLY A 57 -7.00 0.15 -0.48
CA GLY A 57 -7.90 -0.70 -1.25
C GLY A 57 -7.24 -1.85 -2.01
N CYS A 58 -5.95 -1.75 -2.31
CA CYS A 58 -5.19 -2.78 -3.02
C CYS A 58 -4.20 -3.47 -2.08
N GLY A 59 -4.56 -4.66 -1.61
CA GLY A 59 -3.71 -5.44 -0.68
C GLY A 59 -2.34 -5.77 -1.25
N VAL A 60 -2.26 -6.09 -2.55
CA VAL A 60 -0.98 -6.43 -3.21
C VAL A 60 -0.04 -5.21 -3.20
N CYS A 61 -0.52 -4.04 -3.63
CA CYS A 61 0.30 -2.83 -3.61
C CYS A 61 0.69 -2.42 -2.19
N ALA A 62 -0.16 -2.65 -1.19
CA ALA A 62 0.15 -2.39 0.22
C ALA A 62 1.27 -3.28 0.76
N GLU A 63 1.27 -4.56 0.40
CA GLU A 63 2.35 -5.50 0.75
C GLU A 63 3.67 -5.08 0.11
N GLU A 64 3.65 -4.74 -1.18
CA GLU A 64 4.84 -4.27 -1.90
C GLU A 64 5.39 -2.98 -1.28
N ALA A 65 4.53 -2.00 -0.97
CA ALA A 65 4.92 -0.75 -0.31
C ALA A 65 5.60 -1.00 1.04
N SER A 66 5.05 -1.91 1.85
CA SER A 66 5.58 -2.26 3.17
C SER A 66 6.93 -2.95 3.08
N ALA A 67 7.11 -3.85 2.11
CA ALA A 67 8.36 -4.54 1.86
C ALA A 67 9.45 -3.54 1.40
N LEU A 68 9.10 -2.61 0.51
CA LEU A 68 10.01 -1.59 0.02
C LEU A 68 10.43 -0.62 1.12
N GLU A 69 9.50 -0.16 1.96
CA GLU A 69 9.81 0.70 3.12
C GLU A 69 10.86 0.06 4.05
N GLU A 70 10.73 -1.23 4.33
CA GLU A 70 11.69 -1.96 5.17
C GLU A 70 13.08 -2.02 4.50
N LEU A 71 13.12 -2.33 3.20
CA LEU A 71 14.38 -2.35 2.44
C LEU A 71 15.08 -0.99 2.43
N VAL A 72 14.33 0.10 2.23
CA VAL A 72 14.88 1.46 2.22
C VAL A 72 15.43 1.84 3.60
N ARG A 73 14.73 1.49 4.69
CA ARG A 73 15.24 1.72 6.07
C ARG A 73 16.52 0.95 6.35
N ILE A 74 16.59 -0.32 5.94
CA ILE A 74 17.80 -1.13 6.05
C ILE A 74 18.93 -0.48 5.24
N HIS A 75 18.67 -0.10 3.99
CA HIS A 75 19.67 0.56 3.14
C HIS A 75 20.19 1.85 3.77
N ALA A 76 19.31 2.70 4.30
CA ALA A 76 19.69 3.93 5.00
C ALA A 76 20.55 3.66 6.24
N ALA A 77 20.32 2.56 6.96
CA ALA A 77 21.11 2.16 8.13
C ALA A 77 22.49 1.56 7.77
N HIS A 78 22.63 0.97 6.59
CA HIS A 78 23.88 0.34 6.11
C HIS A 78 24.69 1.22 5.14
N GLY A 79 24.14 2.35 4.71
CA GLY A 79 24.70 3.28 3.72
C GLY A 79 25.28 4.58 4.30
N SER A 80 25.92 4.53 5.47
CA SER A 80 26.85 5.58 5.97
C SER A 80 28.26 5.04 6.11
#